data_AF-A0A2E2EEM1-F1
#
_entry.id   AF-A0A2E2EEM1-F1
#
_cell.length_a   1.000
_cell.length_b   1.000
_cell.length_c   1.000
_cell.angle_alpha   90.00
_cell.angle_beta   90.00
_cell.angle_gamma   90.00
#
_symmetry.space_group_name_H-M   'P 1'
#
loop_
_entity.id
_entity.type
_entity.pdbx_description
1 polymer ?
#
loop_
_entity_poly.entity_id
_entity_poly.type
_entity_poly.pdbx_seq_one_letter_code
_entity_poly.pdbx_strand_id
1 'polypeptide(L)'
;MAVNQDVQSIEETLNKTDFGHVVNENKVAILISAAVVVLGIIVYSVFAYMQKSERLDILDQAYALETSVFEPFLKDELAPLEYKKKLGDISNDLRGNINLVPSFLAGLNKLDQAGKLDSAMKDMTADWFAKMNQGSMGRLFLGLRLSAIYEDSGEVEKAITLLENFANDSNLSLMQDKVHFDLVRLSVQMKDTKKAKQYFEKLKSDHQGSQFFKYAKVYMSGLL
;
A
#
# COMPACT_ATOMS: atom_id res chain seq x y z
N MET A 1 -59.89 -10.21 -50.77
CA MET A 1 -59.95 -9.02 -49.90
C MET A 1 -58.69 -9.04 -49.06
N ALA A 2 -57.76 -8.12 -49.32
CA ALA A 2 -56.54 -7.99 -48.54
C ALA A 2 -56.86 -7.23 -47.25
N VAL A 3 -56.51 -7.81 -46.10
CA VAL A 3 -56.56 -7.14 -44.81
C VAL A 3 -55.33 -6.23 -44.75
N ASN A 4 -55.54 -4.92 -44.95
CA ASN A 4 -54.56 -3.92 -44.54
C ASN A 4 -54.56 -3.92 -43.00
N GLN A 5 -53.54 -4.51 -42.39
CA GLN A 5 -53.21 -4.18 -41.02
C GLN A 5 -52.70 -2.74 -41.03
N ASP A 6 -53.50 -1.79 -40.55
CA ASP A 6 -53.02 -0.46 -40.19
C ASP A 6 -51.88 -0.63 -39.20
N VAL A 7 -50.66 -0.46 -39.71
CA VAL A 7 -49.47 -0.39 -38.87
C VAL A 7 -49.54 0.97 -38.20
N GLN A 8 -50.13 1.02 -37.00
CA GLN A 8 -50.11 2.22 -36.15
C GLN A 8 -48.68 2.75 -36.09
N SER A 9 -48.53 4.04 -36.38
CA SER A 9 -47.20 4.64 -36.39
C SER A 9 -46.66 4.70 -34.95
N ILE A 10 -45.33 4.63 -34.83
CA ILE A 10 -44.66 4.71 -33.52
C ILE A 10 -45.05 6.02 -32.80
N GLU A 11 -45.25 7.10 -33.54
CA GLU A 11 -45.68 8.41 -33.02
C GLU A 11 -47.12 8.37 -32.48
N GLU A 12 -48.02 7.69 -33.18
CA GLU A 12 -49.42 7.53 -32.76
C GLU A 12 -49.58 6.62 -31.54
N THR A 13 -48.65 5.69 -31.34
CA THR A 13 -48.60 4.81 -30.15
C THR A 13 -47.99 5.51 -28.94
N LEU A 14 -46.93 6.32 -29.14
CA LEU A 14 -46.27 7.08 -28.07
C LEU A 14 -47.20 8.16 -27.49
N ASN A 15 -48.02 8.83 -28.31
CA ASN A 15 -48.93 9.88 -27.83
C ASN A 15 -50.14 9.38 -27.02
N LYS A 16 -50.32 8.05 -26.83
CA LYS A 16 -51.44 7.48 -26.05
C LYS A 16 -51.27 7.61 -24.53
N THR A 17 -50.09 8.00 -24.06
CA THR A 17 -49.78 8.12 -22.62
C THR A 17 -48.99 9.40 -22.36
N ASP A 18 -49.18 10.02 -21.20
CA ASP A 18 -48.46 11.26 -20.82
C ASP A 18 -46.93 11.08 -20.90
N PHE A 19 -46.42 9.91 -20.50
CA PHE A 19 -44.99 9.58 -20.62
C PHE A 19 -44.54 9.48 -22.09
N GLY A 20 -45.31 8.80 -22.93
CA GLY A 20 -44.96 8.64 -24.33
C GLY A 20 -45.06 9.95 -25.13
N HIS A 21 -45.93 10.88 -24.75
CA HIS A 21 -45.99 12.22 -25.33
C HIS A 21 -44.72 13.03 -25.01
N VAL A 22 -44.22 12.99 -23.77
CA VAL A 22 -42.94 13.61 -23.37
C VAL A 22 -41.77 12.99 -24.13
N VAL A 23 -41.80 11.66 -24.31
CA VAL A 23 -40.79 10.93 -25.08
C VAL A 23 -40.79 11.34 -26.55
N ASN A 24 -41.97 11.56 -27.14
CA ASN A 24 -42.10 11.97 -28.53
C ASN A 24 -41.66 13.43 -28.76
N GLU A 25 -42.03 14.35 -27.86
CA GLU A 25 -41.62 15.76 -27.92
C GLU A 25 -40.09 15.94 -27.78
N ASN A 26 -39.45 15.14 -26.92
CA ASN A 26 -38.03 15.22 -26.63
C ASN A 26 -37.22 14.06 -27.24
N LYS A 27 -37.73 13.43 -28.30
CA LYS A 27 -37.21 12.16 -28.85
C LYS A 27 -35.70 12.17 -29.12
N VAL A 28 -35.17 13.27 -29.63
CA VAL A 28 -33.74 13.42 -29.91
C VAL A 28 -32.93 13.45 -28.61
N ALA A 29 -33.35 14.24 -27.62
CA ALA A 29 -32.66 14.34 -26.34
C ALA A 29 -32.68 13.00 -25.58
N ILE A 30 -33.82 12.31 -25.57
CA ILE A 30 -33.98 11.02 -24.88
C ILE A 30 -33.16 9.92 -25.57
N LEU A 31 -33.13 9.89 -26.91
CA LEU A 31 -32.28 8.96 -27.65
C LEU A 31 -30.79 9.22 -27.41
N ILE A 32 -30.36 10.49 -27.36
CA ILE A 32 -28.98 10.86 -27.03
C ILE A 32 -28.65 10.45 -25.58
N SER A 33 -29.52 10.74 -24.61
CA SER A 33 -29.32 10.34 -23.22
C SER A 33 -29.24 8.81 -23.06
N ALA A 34 -30.11 8.06 -23.73
CA ALA A 34 -30.05 6.60 -23.74
C ALA A 34 -28.74 6.08 -24.36
N ALA A 35 -28.31 6.66 -25.48
CA ALA A 35 -27.03 6.31 -26.12
C ALA A 35 -25.84 6.60 -25.19
N VAL A 36 -25.84 7.74 -24.49
CA VAL A 36 -24.80 8.09 -23.50
C VAL A 36 -24.78 7.10 -22.35
N VAL A 37 -25.93 6.69 -21.82
CA VAL A 37 -26.02 5.69 -20.75
C VAL A 37 -25.45 4.35 -21.21
N VAL A 38 -25.82 3.88 -22.41
CA VAL A 38 -25.32 2.61 -22.97
C VAL A 38 -23.81 2.68 -23.18
N LEU A 39 -23.28 3.78 -23.75
CA LEU A 39 -21.84 3.97 -23.90
C LEU A 39 -21.12 3.96 -22.55
N GLY A 40 -21.69 4.62 -21.53
CA GLY A 40 -21.16 4.59 -20.16
C GLY A 40 -21.05 3.19 -19.59
N ILE A 41 -22.08 2.36 -19.78
CA ILE A 41 -22.08 0.95 -19.33
C ILE A 41 -21.01 0.14 -20.07
N ILE A 42 -20.86 0.32 -21.38
CA ILE A 42 -19.85 -0.39 -22.18
C ILE A 42 -18.45 0.00 -21.74
N VAL A 43 -18.17 1.29 -21.61
CA VAL A 43 -16.87 1.81 -21.16
C VAL A 43 -16.54 1.28 -19.76
N TYR A 44 -17.49 1.33 -18.82
CA TYR A 44 -17.30 0.79 -17.47
C TYR A 44 -17.06 -0.72 -17.48
N SER A 45 -17.82 -1.47 -18.29
CA SER A 45 -17.69 -2.94 -18.36
C SER A 45 -16.34 -3.37 -18.91
N VAL A 46 -15.86 -2.72 -19.98
CA VAL A 46 -14.52 -2.97 -20.55
C VAL A 46 -13.45 -2.60 -19.54
N PHE A 47 -13.56 -1.44 -18.90
CA PHE A 47 -12.61 -0.99 -17.87
C PHE A 47 -12.55 -1.97 -16.68
N ALA A 48 -13.70 -2.40 -16.16
CA ALA A 48 -13.79 -3.35 -15.05
C ALA A 48 -13.21 -4.73 -15.42
N TYR A 49 -13.43 -5.19 -16.66
CA TYR A 49 -12.84 -6.44 -17.15
C TYR A 49 -11.31 -6.35 -17.27
N MET A 50 -10.80 -5.27 -17.88
CA MET A 50 -9.36 -5.04 -18.01
C MET A 50 -8.68 -4.99 -16.64
N GLN A 51 -9.23 -4.23 -15.69
CA GLN A 51 -8.70 -4.13 -14.34
C GLN A 51 -8.70 -5.48 -13.60
N LYS A 52 -9.74 -6.30 -13.81
CA LYS A 52 -9.79 -7.65 -13.24
C LYS A 52 -8.72 -8.55 -13.84
N SER A 53 -8.52 -8.50 -15.15
CA SER A 53 -7.49 -9.29 -15.83
C SER A 53 -6.09 -8.90 -15.37
N GLU A 54 -5.81 -7.61 -15.28
CA GLU A 54 -4.54 -7.07 -14.78
C GLU A 54 -4.28 -7.48 -13.33
N ARG A 55 -5.31 -7.42 -12.47
CA ARG A 55 -5.18 -7.86 -11.08
C ARG A 55 -4.86 -9.35 -10.96
N LEU A 56 -5.46 -10.20 -11.80
CA LEU A 56 -5.15 -11.63 -11.81
C LEU A 56 -3.71 -11.88 -12.28
N ASP A 57 -3.27 -11.18 -13.32
CA ASP A 57 -1.90 -11.28 -13.82
C ASP A 57 -0.86 -10.88 -12.75
N ILE A 58 -1.11 -9.78 -12.02
CA ILE A 58 -0.23 -9.36 -10.91
C ILE A 58 -0.21 -10.42 -9.78
N LEU A 59 -1.34 -11.07 -9.49
CA LEU A 59 -1.40 -12.14 -8.48
C LEU A 59 -0.62 -13.38 -8.92
N ASP A 60 -0.75 -13.77 -10.20
CA ASP A 60 -0.01 -14.89 -10.77
C ASP A 60 1.49 -14.61 -10.80
N GLN A 61 1.89 -13.40 -11.17
CA GLN A 61 3.29 -12.95 -11.10
C GLN A 61 3.82 -12.92 -9.66
N ALA A 62 3.03 -12.43 -8.70
CA ALA A 62 3.39 -12.42 -7.29
C ALA A 62 3.57 -13.86 -6.75
N TYR A 63 2.67 -14.78 -7.11
CA TYR A 63 2.78 -16.19 -6.76
C TYR A 63 4.00 -16.87 -7.40
N ALA A 64 4.29 -16.57 -8.67
CA ALA A 64 5.48 -17.06 -9.35
C ALA A 64 6.75 -16.57 -8.65
N LEU A 65 6.79 -15.31 -8.21
CA LEU A 65 7.92 -14.78 -7.45
C LEU A 65 8.05 -15.44 -6.07
N GLU A 66 6.93 -15.67 -5.39
CA GLU A 66 6.87 -16.37 -4.11
C GLU A 66 7.50 -17.76 -4.21
N THR A 67 7.07 -18.55 -5.19
CA THR A 67 7.49 -19.94 -5.36
C THR A 67 8.87 -20.11 -5.98
N SER A 68 9.33 -19.16 -6.82
CA SER A 68 10.61 -19.28 -7.53
C SER A 68 11.77 -18.50 -6.89
N VAL A 69 11.48 -17.58 -5.97
CA VAL A 69 12.48 -16.69 -5.34
C VAL A 69 12.38 -16.70 -3.83
N PHE A 70 11.24 -16.33 -3.25
CA PHE A 70 11.12 -16.18 -1.80
C PHE A 70 11.18 -17.52 -1.08
N GLU A 71 10.32 -18.48 -1.43
CA GLU A 71 10.30 -19.81 -0.79
C GLU A 71 11.65 -20.53 -0.88
N PRO A 72 12.29 -20.66 -2.06
CA PRO A 72 13.59 -21.31 -2.16
C PRO A 72 14.66 -20.60 -1.33
N PHE A 73 14.65 -19.26 -1.29
CA PHE A 73 15.58 -18.52 -0.43
C PHE A 73 15.34 -18.81 1.06
N LEU A 74 14.08 -18.79 1.49
CA LEU A 74 13.70 -19.06 2.88
C LEU A 74 13.99 -20.50 3.30
N LYS A 75 13.94 -21.46 2.37
CA LYS A 75 14.27 -22.89 2.56
C LYS A 75 15.75 -23.26 2.35
N ASP A 76 16.62 -22.27 2.13
CA ASP A 76 18.06 -22.46 1.87
C ASP A 76 18.39 -23.17 0.53
N GLU A 77 17.43 -23.22 -0.38
CA GLU A 77 17.57 -23.78 -1.73
C GLU A 77 18.06 -22.72 -2.75
N LEU A 78 18.01 -21.43 -2.41
CA LEU A 78 18.52 -20.32 -3.22
C LEU A 78 19.60 -19.54 -2.46
N ALA A 79 20.74 -19.28 -3.08
CA ALA A 79 21.83 -18.55 -2.46
C ALA A 79 21.49 -17.05 -2.29
N PRO A 80 22.00 -16.37 -1.24
CA PRO A 80 21.74 -14.94 -1.01
C PRO A 80 22.05 -14.03 -2.20
N LEU A 81 23.16 -14.28 -2.92
CA LEU A 81 23.54 -13.46 -4.08
C LEU A 81 22.54 -13.63 -5.22
N GLU A 82 22.08 -14.86 -5.45
CA GLU A 82 21.09 -15.15 -6.48
C GLU A 82 19.72 -14.59 -6.12
N TYR A 83 19.31 -14.70 -4.85
CA TYR A 83 18.09 -14.07 -4.32
C TYR A 83 18.07 -12.56 -4.59
N LYS A 84 19.15 -11.84 -4.23
CA LYS A 84 19.26 -10.39 -4.47
C LYS A 84 19.17 -10.05 -5.96
N LYS A 85 19.86 -10.83 -6.81
CA LYS A 85 19.81 -10.66 -8.25
C LYS A 85 18.39 -10.82 -8.78
N LYS A 86 17.72 -11.92 -8.45
CA LYS A 86 16.34 -12.19 -8.89
C LYS A 86 15.37 -11.11 -8.42
N LEU A 87 15.52 -10.59 -7.20
CA LEU A 87 14.73 -9.45 -6.73
C LEU A 87 15.03 -8.14 -7.46
N GLY A 88 16.27 -7.91 -7.89
CA GLY A 88 16.62 -6.76 -8.71
C GLY A 88 15.93 -6.77 -10.07
N ASP A 89 15.69 -7.96 -10.62
CA ASP A 89 15.14 -8.19 -11.96
C ASP A 89 13.60 -8.19 -12.02
N ILE A 90 12.90 -8.07 -10.88
CA ILE A 90 11.42 -8.09 -10.87
C ILE A 90 10.82 -6.82 -11.49
N SER A 91 9.62 -6.98 -12.07
CA SER A 91 8.84 -5.89 -12.62
C SER A 91 8.50 -4.83 -11.57
N ASN A 92 8.37 -3.58 -12.02
CA ASN A 92 8.04 -2.47 -11.12
C ASN A 92 6.66 -2.64 -10.45
N ASP A 93 5.72 -3.33 -11.10
CA ASP A 93 4.36 -3.56 -10.58
C ASP A 93 4.33 -4.53 -9.38
N LEU A 94 5.38 -5.35 -9.24
CA LEU A 94 5.55 -6.24 -8.08
C LEU A 94 6.26 -5.53 -6.92
N ARG A 95 7.04 -4.48 -7.18
CA ARG A 95 7.77 -3.76 -6.14
C ARG A 95 6.79 -2.95 -5.28
N GLY A 96 6.80 -3.22 -3.97
CA GLY A 96 5.84 -2.61 -3.06
C GLY A 96 4.44 -3.25 -3.11
N ASN A 97 4.27 -4.37 -3.83
CA ASN A 97 3.03 -5.13 -3.79
C ASN A 97 2.81 -5.72 -2.39
N ILE A 98 1.64 -5.45 -1.82
CA ILE A 98 1.29 -5.82 -0.45
C ILE A 98 1.38 -7.33 -0.18
N ASN A 99 1.11 -8.15 -1.20
CA ASN A 99 1.11 -9.62 -1.06
C ASN A 99 2.52 -10.19 -0.85
N LEU A 100 3.56 -9.45 -1.27
CA LEU A 100 4.95 -9.88 -1.19
C LEU A 100 5.66 -9.35 0.07
N VAL A 101 5.02 -8.44 0.82
CA VAL A 101 5.64 -7.80 2.00
C VAL A 101 6.06 -8.81 3.07
N PRO A 102 5.23 -9.81 3.46
CA PRO A 102 5.65 -10.78 4.47
C PRO A 102 6.93 -11.52 4.08
N SER A 103 7.01 -12.00 2.84
CA SER A 103 8.12 -12.78 2.32
C SER A 103 9.37 -11.93 2.09
N PHE A 104 9.18 -10.68 1.65
CA PHE A 104 10.25 -9.71 1.56
C PHE A 104 10.85 -9.38 2.94
N LEU A 105 10.01 -9.14 3.95
CA LEU A 105 10.45 -8.94 5.33
C LEU A 105 11.18 -10.17 5.89
N ALA A 106 10.66 -11.37 5.65
CA ALA A 106 11.32 -12.62 6.05
C ALA A 106 12.69 -12.76 5.38
N GLY A 107 12.80 -12.43 4.10
CA GLY A 107 14.06 -12.44 3.37
C GLY A 107 15.06 -11.39 3.90
N LEU A 108 14.60 -10.18 4.22
CA LEU A 108 15.44 -9.15 4.87
C LEU A 108 15.95 -9.62 6.23
N ASN A 109 15.10 -10.26 7.04
CA ASN A 109 15.50 -10.81 8.34
C ASN A 109 16.53 -11.94 8.19
N LYS A 110 16.33 -12.84 7.22
CA LYS A 110 17.28 -13.93 6.94
C LYS A 110 18.63 -13.40 6.47
N LEU A 111 18.64 -12.39 5.59
CA LEU A 111 19.88 -11.74 5.15
C LEU A 111 20.63 -11.07 6.30
N ASP A 112 19.90 -10.38 7.17
CA ASP A 112 20.47 -9.67 8.32
C ASP A 112 21.07 -10.63 9.35
N GLN A 113 20.33 -11.68 9.71
CA GLN A 113 20.83 -12.75 10.60
C GLN A 113 22.09 -13.44 10.06
N ALA A 114 22.24 -13.50 8.73
CA ALA A 114 23.44 -14.04 8.09
C ALA A 114 24.58 -13.02 7.93
N GLY A 115 24.42 -11.76 8.37
CA GLY A 115 25.37 -10.67 8.16
C GLY A 115 25.52 -10.28 6.67
N LYS A 116 24.50 -10.57 5.86
CA LYS A 116 24.50 -10.38 4.39
C LYS A 116 23.54 -9.27 3.94
N LEU A 117 22.94 -8.53 4.86
CA LEU A 117 22.15 -7.34 4.51
C LEU A 117 23.12 -6.18 4.20
N ASP A 118 23.14 -5.73 2.95
CA ASP A 118 24.07 -4.71 2.44
C ASP A 118 23.33 -3.46 1.93
N SER A 119 24.08 -2.45 1.49
CA SER A 119 23.51 -1.20 0.98
C SER A 119 22.57 -1.43 -0.21
N ALA A 120 22.87 -2.39 -1.09
CA ALA A 120 22.00 -2.70 -2.22
C ALA A 120 20.61 -3.16 -1.76
N MET A 121 20.55 -3.98 -0.70
CA MET A 121 19.27 -4.40 -0.12
C MET A 121 18.57 -3.28 0.65
N LYS A 122 19.31 -2.41 1.33
CA LYS A 122 18.73 -1.19 1.91
C LYS A 122 18.08 -0.32 0.84
N ASP A 123 18.78 -0.05 -0.26
CA ASP A 123 18.28 0.80 -1.35
C ASP A 123 17.07 0.17 -2.04
N MET A 124 17.08 -1.15 -2.24
CA MET A 124 15.92 -1.91 -2.71
C MET A 124 14.73 -1.83 -1.74
N THR A 125 14.98 -1.91 -0.44
CA THR A 125 13.94 -1.78 0.59
C THR A 125 13.31 -0.39 0.58
N ALA A 126 14.14 0.65 0.38
CA ALA A 126 13.65 2.02 0.23
C ALA A 126 12.81 2.20 -1.05
N ASP A 127 13.22 1.62 -2.17
CA ASP A 127 12.43 1.61 -3.43
C ASP A 127 11.08 0.91 -3.24
N TRP A 128 11.08 -0.26 -2.60
CA TRP A 128 9.84 -0.98 -2.26
C TRP A 128 8.93 -0.11 -1.39
N PHE A 129 9.46 0.46 -0.32
CA PHE A 129 8.71 1.33 0.59
C PHE A 129 8.09 2.54 -0.11
N ALA A 130 8.84 3.19 -1.02
CA ALA A 130 8.38 4.36 -1.76
C ALA A 130 7.21 4.05 -2.72
N LYS A 131 7.12 2.81 -3.22
CA LYS A 131 6.05 2.35 -4.14
C LYS A 131 4.79 1.86 -3.42
N MET A 132 4.85 1.65 -2.10
CA MET A 132 3.69 1.18 -1.34
C MET A 132 2.62 2.26 -1.16
N ASN A 133 1.36 1.83 -1.15
CA ASN A 133 0.25 2.70 -0.77
C ASN A 133 0.42 3.19 0.68
N GLN A 134 0.30 4.51 0.88
CA GLN A 134 0.49 5.21 2.16
C GLN A 134 -0.39 4.63 3.29
N GLY A 135 -1.63 4.26 2.99
CA GLY A 135 -2.57 3.70 3.97
C GLY A 135 -2.44 2.20 4.24
N SER A 136 -1.49 1.50 3.60
CA SER A 136 -1.35 0.06 3.77
C SER A 136 -0.59 -0.29 5.06
N MET A 137 -1.08 -1.26 5.82
CA MET A 137 -0.36 -1.77 7.00
C MET A 137 1.00 -2.37 6.63
N GLY A 138 1.15 -2.94 5.43
CA GLY A 138 2.45 -3.42 4.97
C GLY A 138 3.49 -2.31 4.88
N ARG A 139 3.09 -1.08 4.54
CA ARG A 139 4.00 0.07 4.51
C ARG A 139 4.50 0.42 5.90
N LEU A 140 3.66 0.31 6.93
CA LEU A 140 4.10 0.48 8.32
C LEU A 140 5.18 -0.55 8.65
N PHE A 141 4.91 -1.85 8.46
CA PHE A 141 5.86 -2.90 8.83
C PHE A 141 7.17 -2.81 8.05
N LEU A 142 7.10 -2.53 6.75
CA LEU A 142 8.29 -2.32 5.94
C LEU A 142 9.07 -1.07 6.36
N GLY A 143 8.36 0.01 6.69
CA GLY A 143 8.99 1.25 7.17
C GLY A 143 9.65 1.10 8.54
N LEU A 144 9.05 0.35 9.47
CA LEU A 144 9.67 0.01 10.76
C LEU A 144 10.93 -0.84 10.58
N ARG A 145 10.93 -1.75 9.59
CA ARG A 145 12.13 -2.50 9.24
C ARG A 145 13.19 -1.60 8.59
N LEU A 146 12.79 -0.75 7.65
CA LEU A 146 13.67 0.18 6.97
C LEU A 146 14.30 1.20 7.93
N SER A 147 13.56 1.68 8.95
CA SER A 147 14.14 2.58 9.96
C SER A 147 15.23 1.89 10.76
N ALA A 148 15.07 0.62 11.13
CA ALA A 148 16.12 -0.18 11.75
C ALA A 148 17.33 -0.35 10.82
N ILE A 149 17.10 -0.63 9.53
CA ILE A 149 18.19 -0.75 8.54
C ILE A 149 18.96 0.58 8.40
N TYR A 150 18.26 1.72 8.39
CA TYR A 150 18.92 3.04 8.38
C TYR A 150 19.73 3.29 9.64
N GLU A 151 19.22 2.90 10.81
CA GLU A 151 19.97 3.01 12.05
C GLU A 151 21.24 2.15 12.02
N ASP A 152 21.13 0.89 11.64
CA ASP A 152 22.25 -0.05 11.55
C ASP A 152 23.30 0.40 10.53
N SER A 153 22.88 1.11 9.47
CA SER A 153 23.78 1.68 8.47
C SER A 153 24.36 3.05 8.85
N GLY A 154 24.09 3.55 10.07
CA GLY A 154 24.56 4.85 10.56
C GLY A 154 23.79 6.06 10.02
N GLU A 155 22.73 5.84 9.23
CA GLU A 155 21.85 6.87 8.66
C GLU A 155 20.71 7.24 9.64
N VAL A 156 21.07 7.50 10.90
CA VAL A 156 20.11 7.70 12.01
C VAL A 156 19.11 8.82 11.73
N GLU A 157 19.52 9.90 11.06
CA GLU A 157 18.62 11.00 10.69
C GLU A 157 17.50 10.55 9.74
N LYS A 158 17.79 9.62 8.81
CA LYS A 158 16.78 9.05 7.92
C LYS A 158 15.82 8.14 8.68
N ALA A 159 16.33 7.36 9.63
CA ALA A 159 15.50 6.55 10.52
C ALA A 159 14.52 7.42 11.32
N ILE A 160 15.01 8.51 11.93
CA ILE A 160 14.17 9.48 12.67
C ILE A 160 13.14 10.12 11.75
N THR A 161 13.55 10.63 10.58
CA THR A 161 12.62 11.28 9.63
C THR A 161 11.51 10.33 9.20
N LEU A 162 11.83 9.07 8.92
CA LEU A 162 10.85 8.05 8.56
C LEU A 162 9.85 7.78 9.70
N LEU A 163 10.33 7.68 10.93
CA LEU A 163 9.49 7.45 12.11
C LEU A 163 8.64 8.67 12.48
N GLU A 164 9.16 9.90 12.34
CA GLU A 164 8.41 11.14 12.51
C GLU A 164 7.23 11.21 11.53
N ASN A 165 7.42 10.78 10.29
CA ASN A 165 6.32 10.70 9.31
C ASN A 165 5.22 9.75 9.77
N PHE A 166 5.55 8.61 10.37
CA PHE A 166 4.55 7.70 10.95
C PHE A 166 3.89 8.24 12.22
N ALA A 167 4.64 8.91 13.08
CA ALA A 167 4.10 9.53 14.29
C ALA A 167 3.07 10.62 13.98
N ASN A 168 3.24 11.30 12.84
CA ASN A 168 2.36 12.37 12.37
C ASN A 168 1.24 11.89 11.44
N ASP A 169 1.21 10.61 11.04
CA ASP A 169 0.17 10.06 10.19
C ASP A 169 -1.07 9.73 11.01
N SER A 170 -2.10 10.57 10.88
CA SER A 170 -3.37 10.41 11.59
C SER A 170 -4.16 9.16 11.20
N ASN A 171 -3.85 8.54 10.06
CA ASN A 171 -4.49 7.30 9.63
C ASN A 171 -3.82 6.06 10.25
N LEU A 172 -2.67 6.23 10.90
CA LEU A 172 -1.89 5.16 11.47
C LEU A 172 -2.13 5.07 12.98
N SER A 173 -3.05 4.20 13.41
CA SER A 173 -3.29 3.96 14.84
C SER A 173 -2.43 2.85 15.44
N LEU A 174 -1.90 1.96 14.61
CA LEU A 174 -1.20 0.76 15.05
C LEU A 174 0.28 1.05 15.37
N MET A 175 0.80 0.43 16.44
CA MET A 175 2.21 0.53 16.86
C MET A 175 2.73 1.94 17.12
N GLN A 176 1.84 2.92 17.36
CA GLN A 176 2.23 4.29 17.67
C GLN A 176 3.12 4.38 18.92
N ASP A 177 2.89 3.49 19.89
CA ASP A 177 3.75 3.35 21.07
C ASP A 177 5.17 2.91 20.73
N LYS A 178 5.34 1.94 19.82
CA LYS A 178 6.65 1.52 19.29
C LYS A 178 7.32 2.64 18.51
N VAL A 179 6.59 3.33 17.62
CA VAL A 179 7.13 4.46 16.83
C VAL A 179 7.67 5.55 17.76
N HIS A 180 6.88 5.99 18.75
CA HIS A 180 7.32 7.01 19.69
C HIS A 180 8.47 6.53 20.57
N PHE A 181 8.49 5.26 20.99
CA PHE A 181 9.63 4.70 21.70
C PHE A 181 10.90 4.70 20.86
N ASP A 182 10.84 4.32 19.59
CA ASP A 182 11.99 4.37 18.68
C ASP A 182 12.49 5.81 18.52
N LEU A 183 11.58 6.77 18.36
CA LEU A 183 11.94 8.19 18.31
C LEU A 183 12.63 8.66 19.60
N VAL A 184 12.19 8.21 20.78
CA VAL A 184 12.87 8.51 22.06
C VAL A 184 14.29 7.97 22.05
N ARG A 185 14.49 6.67 21.83
CA ARG A 185 15.83 6.05 21.93
C ARG A 185 16.79 6.63 20.90
N LEU A 186 16.33 6.90 19.67
CA LEU A 186 17.16 7.49 18.61
C LEU A 186 17.52 8.94 18.93
N SER A 187 16.58 9.72 19.49
CA SER A 187 16.87 11.09 19.92
C SER A 187 17.88 11.13 21.08
N VAL A 188 17.80 10.17 22.01
CA VAL A 188 18.82 10.01 23.08
C VAL A 188 20.19 9.70 22.47
N GLN A 189 20.27 8.76 21.53
CA GLN A 189 21.50 8.41 20.84
C GLN A 189 22.12 9.62 20.10
N MET A 190 21.29 10.43 19.47
CA MET A 190 21.70 11.67 18.80
C MET A 190 22.01 12.83 19.76
N LYS A 191 21.85 12.63 21.07
CA LYS A 191 21.97 13.65 22.12
C LYS A 191 21.00 14.84 21.95
N ASP A 192 19.91 14.65 21.19
CA ASP A 192 18.82 15.63 21.07
C ASP A 192 17.85 15.46 22.24
N THR A 193 18.25 15.99 23.38
CA THR A 193 17.47 15.89 24.63
C THR A 193 16.11 16.57 24.55
N LYS A 194 15.96 17.57 23.68
CA LYS A 194 14.70 18.30 23.49
C LYS A 194 13.69 17.40 22.79
N LYS A 195 14.07 16.82 21.64
CA LYS A 195 13.20 15.87 20.92
C LYS A 195 12.92 14.61 21.73
N ALA A 196 13.94 14.07 22.42
CA ALA A 196 13.75 12.90 23.28
C ALA A 196 12.65 13.12 24.33
N LYS A 197 12.66 14.28 25.03
CA LYS A 197 11.62 14.64 25.99
C LYS A 197 10.25 14.81 25.33
N GLN A 198 10.19 15.45 24.17
CA GLN A 198 8.94 15.64 23.43
C GLN A 198 8.27 14.31 23.07
N TYR A 199 9.00 13.37 22.47
CA TYR A 199 8.46 12.06 22.12
C TYR A 199 8.12 11.22 23.34
N PHE A 200 8.91 11.34 24.41
CA PHE A 200 8.65 10.63 25.66
C PHE A 200 7.35 11.08 26.32
N GLU A 201 7.07 12.38 26.37
CA GLU A 201 5.80 12.88 26.90
C GLU A 201 4.61 12.44 26.05
N LYS A 202 4.76 12.37 24.72
CA LYS A 202 3.72 11.84 23.83
C LYS A 202 3.45 10.35 24.07
N LEU A 203 4.51 9.57 24.26
CA LEU A 203 4.39 8.15 24.63
C LEU A 203 3.73 7.97 26.01
N LYS A 204 4.04 8.85 26.95
CA LYS A 204 3.47 8.85 28.30
C LYS A 204 1.99 9.21 28.29
N SER A 205 1.58 10.24 27.55
CA SER A 205 0.18 10.70 27.53
C SER A 205 -0.75 9.66 26.92
N ASP A 206 -0.30 9.02 25.85
CA ASP A 206 -1.19 8.19 25.01
C ASP A 206 -1.04 6.70 25.31
N HIS A 207 0.12 6.28 25.85
CA HIS A 207 0.51 4.87 25.92
C HIS A 207 1.25 4.49 27.22
N GLN A 208 0.92 5.11 28.36
CA GLN A 208 1.55 4.84 29.66
C GLN A 208 1.57 3.35 30.07
N GLY A 209 0.54 2.59 29.66
CA GLY A 209 0.43 1.15 29.96
C GLY A 209 1.30 0.25 29.08
N SER A 210 1.87 0.77 27.98
CA SER A 210 2.66 -0.01 27.04
C SER A 210 4.00 -0.45 27.62
N GLN A 211 4.48 -1.62 27.20
CA GLN A 211 5.85 -2.07 27.48
C GLN A 211 6.90 -1.09 26.94
N PHE A 212 6.61 -0.42 25.82
CA PHE A 212 7.51 0.54 25.20
C PHE A 212 7.70 1.80 26.06
N PHE A 213 6.69 2.22 26.81
CA PHE A 213 6.86 3.29 27.80
C PHE A 213 7.82 2.87 28.92
N LYS A 214 7.76 1.62 29.39
CA LYS A 214 8.70 1.10 30.39
C LYS A 214 10.13 1.12 29.88
N TYR A 215 10.35 0.73 28.62
CA TYR A 215 11.67 0.79 27.99
C TYR A 215 12.14 2.23 27.78
N ALA A 216 11.26 3.12 27.32
CA ALA A 216 11.61 4.53 27.12
C ALA A 216 12.11 5.19 28.41
N LYS A 217 11.54 4.84 29.58
CA LYS A 217 12.05 5.33 30.88
C LYS A 217 13.50 4.97 31.14
N VAL A 218 13.93 3.78 30.72
CA VAL A 218 15.34 3.34 30.87
C VAL A 218 16.26 4.23 30.02
N TYR A 219 15.90 4.49 28.77
CA TYR A 219 16.67 5.42 27.92
C TYR A 219 16.69 6.84 28.48
N MET A 220 15.55 7.32 28.99
CA MET A 220 15.45 8.65 29.57
C MET A 220 16.18 8.80 30.91
N SER A 221 16.37 7.71 31.67
CA SER A 221 17.16 7.75 32.92
C SER A 221 18.64 8.06 32.70
N GLY A 222 19.16 7.91 31.48
CA GLY A 222 20.50 8.37 31.11
C GLY A 222 20.58 9.87 30.80
N LEU A 223 19.45 10.58 30.80
CA LEU A 223 19.33 12.02 30.52
C LEU A 223 18.87 12.86 31.73
N LEU A 224 18.48 12.19 32.83
CA LEU A 224 18.11 12.78 34.12
C LEU A 224 19.30 12.69 35.08
#